data_AF-A0A834ECV7-F1
#
_entry.id   AF-A0A834ECV7-F1
#
_cell.length_a   1.000
_cell.length_b   1.000
_cell.length_c   1.000
_cell.angle_alpha   90.00
_cell.angle_beta   90.00
_cell.angle_gamma   90.00
#
_symmetry.space_group_name_H-M   'P 1'
#
loop_
_entity.id
_entity.type
_entity.pdbx_description
1 polymer ?
#
loop_
_entity_poly.entity_id
_entity_poly.type
_entity_poly.pdbx_seq_one_letter_code
_entity_poly.pdbx_strand_id
1 'polypeptide(L)'
;MDLNLMEANDREGDPRDLWVTLLSMGYNKALELTEACPFVIDVYADKCKPRIKAVHMEPCSGQLEKAVCKSVLSKGDAKVMDGNENIIVHTHKCDTWITSVIENKSGDKVIIHINNELSKNCINNRGLNIFAVEVAPKSTMVCQHVMPLNERQEWIYYCVYSLIS
;
A
#
# COMPACT_ATOMS: atom_id res chain seq x y z
N MET A 1 29.44 -16.02 6.68
CA MET A 1 29.79 -15.59 5.31
C MET A 1 28.48 -15.58 4.56
N ASP A 2 28.13 -14.47 3.92
CA ASP A 2 26.88 -14.42 3.16
C ASP A 2 26.95 -15.36 1.94
N LEU A 3 25.81 -15.92 1.53
CA LEU A 3 25.74 -16.97 0.51
C LEU A 3 26.43 -16.55 -0.81
N ASN A 4 26.21 -15.30 -1.22
CA ASN A 4 26.82 -14.68 -2.38
C ASN A 4 28.35 -14.57 -2.30
N LEU A 5 28.92 -14.43 -1.09
CA LEU A 5 30.38 -14.39 -0.89
C LEU A 5 31.00 -15.78 -0.90
N MET A 6 30.25 -16.82 -0.49
CA MET A 6 30.68 -18.22 -0.61
C MET A 6 30.73 -18.64 -2.07
N GLU A 7 29.69 -18.33 -2.85
CA GLU A 7 29.62 -18.61 -4.29
C GLU A 7 30.73 -17.90 -5.08
N ALA A 8 31.03 -16.65 -4.77
CA ALA A 8 32.08 -15.88 -5.46
C ALA A 8 33.52 -16.36 -5.16
N ASN A 9 33.73 -17.07 -4.04
CA ASN A 9 35.05 -17.58 -3.66
C ASN A 9 35.27 -19.04 -4.07
N ASP A 10 34.27 -19.71 -4.65
CA ASP A 10 34.44 -21.06 -5.17
C ASP A 10 35.20 -21.04 -6.49
N ARG A 11 36.49 -21.40 -6.43
CA ARG A 11 37.38 -21.43 -7.60
C ARG A 11 37.11 -22.62 -8.54
N GLU A 12 36.33 -23.61 -8.10
CA GLU A 12 35.88 -24.77 -8.90
C GLU A 12 34.36 -24.76 -9.15
N GLY A 13 33.68 -23.67 -8.79
CA GLY A 13 32.24 -23.51 -8.92
C GLY A 13 31.77 -23.47 -10.38
N ASP A 14 30.56 -23.96 -10.61
CA ASP A 14 29.95 -23.97 -11.93
C ASP A 14 29.60 -22.53 -12.37
N PRO A 15 30.06 -22.05 -13.54
CA PRO A 15 29.66 -20.73 -14.06
C PRO A 15 28.15 -20.54 -14.19
N ARG A 16 27.36 -21.63 -14.18
CA ARG A 16 25.89 -21.60 -14.14
C ARG A 16 25.34 -21.09 -12.81
N ASP A 17 26.07 -21.23 -11.70
CA ASP A 17 25.63 -20.77 -10.38
C ASP A 17 25.64 -19.24 -10.30
N LEU A 18 26.59 -18.58 -10.98
CA LEU A 18 26.60 -17.12 -11.10
C LEU A 18 25.32 -16.57 -11.74
N TRP A 19 24.72 -17.32 -12.67
CA TRP A 19 23.44 -16.92 -13.28
C TRP A 19 22.30 -16.96 -12.27
N VAL A 20 22.33 -17.85 -11.28
CA VAL A 20 21.32 -17.89 -10.21
C VAL A 20 21.41 -16.64 -9.35
N THR A 21 22.62 -16.23 -8.97
CA THR A 21 22.85 -14.98 -8.23
C THR A 21 22.41 -13.77 -9.04
N LEU A 22 22.79 -13.68 -10.31
CA LEU A 22 22.43 -12.56 -11.20
C LEU A 22 20.92 -12.46 -11.43
N LEU A 23 20.25 -13.58 -11.69
CA LEU A 23 18.79 -13.63 -11.81
C LEU A 23 18.13 -13.22 -10.48
N SER A 24 18.65 -13.67 -9.34
CA SER A 24 18.14 -13.28 -8.01
C SER A 24 18.36 -11.80 -7.70
N MET A 25 19.37 -11.17 -8.32
CA MET A 25 19.61 -9.72 -8.27
C MET A 25 18.76 -8.94 -9.29
N GLY A 26 17.99 -9.64 -10.12
CA GLY A 26 17.09 -9.06 -11.12
C GLY A 26 17.68 -8.82 -12.50
N TYR A 27 18.86 -9.39 -12.79
CA TYR A 27 19.50 -9.30 -14.11
C TYR A 27 19.07 -10.44 -15.03
N ASN A 28 18.81 -10.14 -16.30
CA ASN A 28 18.57 -11.15 -17.33
C ASN A 28 19.90 -11.71 -17.89
N LYS A 29 19.82 -12.67 -18.83
CA LYS A 29 21.01 -13.29 -19.46
C LYS A 29 21.81 -12.35 -20.37
N ALA A 30 21.27 -11.18 -20.71
CA ALA A 30 21.97 -10.11 -21.42
C ALA A 30 22.66 -9.12 -20.46
N LEU A 31 22.65 -9.40 -19.15
CA LEU A 31 23.14 -8.52 -18.08
C LEU A 31 22.38 -7.18 -17.98
N GLU A 32 21.11 -7.17 -18.39
CA GLU A 32 20.21 -6.04 -18.20
C GLU A 32 19.43 -6.23 -16.91
N LEU A 33 19.39 -5.19 -16.06
CA LEU A 33 18.63 -5.21 -14.81
C LEU A 33 17.13 -5.01 -15.13
N THR A 34 16.43 -6.12 -15.36
CA THR A 34 15.01 -6.12 -15.79
C THR A 34 14.03 -6.22 -14.63
N GLU A 35 14.45 -6.73 -13.48
CA GLU A 35 13.58 -6.87 -12.30
C GLU A 35 13.81 -5.77 -11.25
N ALA A 36 14.55 -4.71 -11.58
CA ALA A 36 14.57 -3.49 -10.78
C ALA A 36 13.77 -2.39 -11.47
N CYS A 37 12.93 -1.73 -10.69
CA CYS A 37 12.22 -0.52 -11.11
C CYS A 37 12.86 0.67 -10.39
N PRO A 38 13.89 1.31 -10.96
CA PRO A 38 14.45 2.52 -10.38
C PRO A 38 13.37 3.61 -10.40
N PHE A 39 13.15 4.25 -9.26
CA PHE A 39 12.22 5.36 -9.14
C PHE A 39 12.93 6.55 -8.49
N VAL A 40 12.44 7.75 -8.79
CA VAL A 40 12.90 9.00 -8.17
C VAL A 40 11.77 9.51 -7.27
N ILE A 41 12.09 9.83 -6.02
CA ILE A 41 11.16 10.50 -5.10
C ILE A 41 11.63 11.93 -4.91
N ASP A 42 10.84 12.89 -5.40
CA ASP A 42 11.02 14.30 -5.09
C ASP A 42 10.21 14.66 -3.84
N VAL A 43 10.89 15.10 -2.79
CA VAL A 43 10.26 15.47 -1.51
C VAL A 43 10.24 16.98 -1.35
N TYR A 44 9.03 17.54 -1.26
CA TYR A 44 8.78 18.96 -1.06
C TYR A 44 8.24 19.21 0.36
N ALA A 45 8.67 20.30 1.00
CA ALA A 45 8.16 20.72 2.30
C ALA A 45 8.03 22.24 2.37
N ASP A 46 6.82 22.73 2.67
CA ASP A 46 6.51 24.16 2.66
C ASP A 46 7.04 24.92 3.88
N LYS A 47 7.17 24.25 5.02
CA LYS A 47 7.40 24.89 6.33
C LYS A 47 8.78 24.62 6.93
N CYS A 48 9.58 23.76 6.30
CA CYS A 48 10.89 23.39 6.80
C CYS A 48 11.79 22.87 5.69
N LYS A 49 13.09 22.81 5.96
CA LYS A 49 14.04 22.12 5.08
C LYS A 49 14.00 20.62 5.40
N PRO A 50 13.52 19.75 4.48
CA PRO A 50 13.40 18.33 4.78
C PRO A 50 14.79 17.69 4.88
N ARG A 51 14.96 16.77 5.84
CA ARG A 51 16.14 15.91 5.94
C ARG A 51 15.70 14.48 5.68
N ILE A 52 16.18 13.90 4.58
CA ILE A 52 15.87 12.52 4.22
C ILE A 52 16.99 11.62 4.77
N LYS A 53 16.58 10.54 5.44
CA LYS A 53 17.48 9.46 5.85
C LYS A 53 16.83 8.16 5.44
N ALA A 54 17.51 7.38 4.60
CA ALA A 54 17.13 6.01 4.37
C ALA A 54 17.31 5.23 5.68
N VAL A 55 16.23 4.63 6.17
CA VAL A 55 16.25 3.74 7.33
C VAL A 55 15.73 2.39 6.86
N HIS A 56 16.28 1.31 7.42
CA HIS A 56 15.69 0.00 7.20
C HIS A 56 14.28 0.01 7.80
N MET A 57 13.32 -0.50 7.05
CA MET A 57 11.99 -0.73 7.60
C MET A 57 12.08 -2.01 8.43
N GLU A 58 12.38 -1.87 9.73
CA GLU A 58 12.11 -2.95 10.69
C GLU A 58 10.63 -3.35 10.57
N PRO A 59 10.24 -4.58 10.94
CA PRO A 59 8.85 -4.96 11.09
C PRO A 59 8.17 -4.00 12.06
N CYS A 60 7.65 -2.93 11.48
CA CYS A 60 7.13 -1.79 12.20
C CYS A 60 5.82 -2.28 12.76
N SER A 61 5.67 -2.28 14.09
CA SER A 61 4.55 -2.83 14.86
C SER A 61 3.22 -2.08 14.63
N GLY A 62 2.85 -1.91 13.35
CA GLY A 62 1.76 -1.08 12.87
C GLY A 62 1.99 0.42 13.01
N GLN A 63 3.20 0.93 13.30
CA GLN A 63 3.37 2.40 13.49
C GLN A 63 3.08 3.18 12.20
N LEU A 64 3.52 2.67 11.04
CA LEU A 64 3.17 3.27 9.75
C LEU A 64 1.65 3.30 9.55
N GLU A 65 0.98 2.19 9.80
CA GLU A 65 -0.47 2.10 9.68
C GLU A 65 -1.18 3.08 10.64
N LYS A 66 -0.73 3.17 11.90
CA LYS A 66 -1.24 4.14 12.87
C LYS A 66 -1.02 5.59 12.41
N ALA A 67 0.14 5.90 11.82
CA ALA A 67 0.44 7.21 11.29
C ALA A 67 -0.46 7.56 10.09
N VAL A 68 -0.69 6.59 9.20
CA VAL A 68 -1.62 6.72 8.06
C VAL A 68 -3.05 6.95 8.58
N CYS A 69 -3.54 6.10 9.49
CA CYS A 69 -4.85 6.28 10.11
C CYS A 69 -5.00 7.68 10.71
N LYS A 70 -4.03 8.11 11.53
CA LYS A 70 -4.05 9.45 12.15
C LYS A 70 -4.05 10.58 11.11
N SER A 71 -3.27 10.44 10.04
CA SER A 71 -3.24 11.41 8.95
C SER A 71 -4.58 11.50 8.23
N VAL A 72 -5.20 10.36 7.92
CA VAL A 72 -6.49 10.32 7.21
C VAL A 72 -7.63 10.80 8.12
N LEU A 73 -7.66 10.39 9.39
CA LEU A 73 -8.65 10.87 10.37
C LEU A 73 -8.60 12.40 10.59
N SER A 74 -7.43 13.03 10.39
CA SER A 74 -7.25 14.47 10.61
C SER A 74 -7.46 15.33 9.37
N LYS A 75 -7.30 14.76 8.17
CA LYS A 75 -7.33 15.51 6.90
C LYS A 75 -8.37 15.01 5.89
N GLY A 76 -8.87 13.80 6.07
CA GLY A 76 -9.83 13.18 5.16
C GLY A 76 -11.26 13.58 5.46
N ASP A 77 -12.11 13.44 4.46
CA ASP A 77 -13.55 13.64 4.59
C ASP A 77 -14.15 12.45 5.33
N ALA A 78 -14.92 12.73 6.38
CA ALA A 78 -15.61 11.71 7.17
C ALA A 78 -17.04 11.52 6.67
N LYS A 79 -17.40 10.29 6.30
CA LYS A 79 -18.77 9.91 5.94
C LYS A 79 -19.22 8.73 6.80
N VAL A 80 -20.37 8.90 7.47
CA VAL A 80 -21.04 7.79 8.16
C VAL A 80 -21.51 6.77 7.13
N MET A 81 -21.28 5.49 7.41
CA MET A 81 -21.69 4.41 6.50
C MET A 81 -23.21 4.25 6.50
N ASP A 82 -23.78 4.07 5.32
CA ASP A 82 -25.22 3.87 5.16
C ASP A 82 -25.65 2.61 5.94
N GLY A 83 -26.67 2.75 6.79
CA GLY A 83 -27.18 1.66 7.63
C GLY A 83 -26.42 1.37 8.93
N ASN A 84 -25.32 2.07 9.25
CA ASN A 84 -24.65 1.94 10.55
C ASN A 84 -23.95 3.24 11.02
N GLU A 85 -24.54 3.91 12.00
CA GLU A 85 -24.04 5.16 12.57
C GLU A 85 -22.70 5.03 13.33
N ASN A 86 -22.35 3.81 13.76
CA ASN A 86 -21.12 3.55 14.50
C ASN A 86 -19.92 3.34 13.58
N ILE A 87 -20.12 3.25 12.27
CA ILE A 87 -19.05 3.04 11.29
C ILE A 87 -18.87 4.30 10.46
N ILE A 88 -17.66 4.85 10.50
CA ILE A 88 -17.31 6.06 9.75
C ILE A 88 -16.19 5.72 8.79
N VAL A 89 -16.39 6.04 7.52
CA VAL A 89 -15.37 5.96 6.49
C VAL A 89 -14.74 7.32 6.33
N HIS A 90 -13.43 7.38 6.55
CA HIS A 90 -12.61 8.57 6.34
C HIS A 90 -11.87 8.42 5.02
N THR A 91 -12.05 9.35 4.10
CA THR A 91 -11.42 9.31 2.77
C THR A 91 -10.55 10.54 2.56
N HIS A 92 -9.25 10.33 2.41
CA HIS A 92 -8.32 11.37 2.01
C HIS A 92 -8.00 11.21 0.52
N LYS A 93 -8.41 12.20 -0.28
CA LYS A 93 -8.20 12.24 -1.73
C LYS A 93 -7.13 13.25 -2.09
N CYS A 94 -6.11 12.79 -2.79
CA CYS A 94 -5.12 13.60 -3.50
C CYS A 94 -5.34 13.44 -5.01
N ASP A 95 -4.58 14.21 -5.79
CA ASP A 95 -4.68 14.16 -7.26
C ASP A 95 -4.25 12.80 -7.84
N THR A 96 -3.31 12.13 -7.18
CA THR A 96 -2.67 10.90 -7.68
C THR A 96 -2.97 9.66 -6.83
N TRP A 97 -3.61 9.81 -5.66
CA TRP A 97 -4.02 8.67 -4.85
C TRP A 97 -5.18 9.01 -3.92
N ILE A 98 -5.87 7.97 -3.47
CA ILE A 98 -6.92 8.01 -2.46
C ILE A 98 -6.55 7.02 -1.37
N THR A 99 -6.72 7.40 -0.11
CA THR A 99 -6.64 6.48 1.02
C THR A 99 -7.94 6.54 1.80
N SER A 100 -8.51 5.37 2.07
CA SER A 100 -9.69 5.23 2.91
C SER A 100 -9.36 4.48 4.20
N VAL A 101 -9.88 4.97 5.32
CA VAL A 101 -9.74 4.40 6.66
C VAL A 101 -11.13 4.19 7.21
N ILE A 102 -11.36 3.03 7.83
CA ILE A 102 -12.61 2.75 8.50
C ILE A 102 -12.39 2.93 10.00
N GLU A 103 -13.26 3.70 10.63
CA GLU A 103 -13.37 3.86 12.07
C GLU A 103 -14.58 3.09 12.58
N ASN A 104 -14.35 2.12 13.46
CA ASN A 104 -15.39 1.38 14.15
C ASN A 104 -15.56 1.94 15.57
N LYS A 105 -16.65 2.68 15.80
CA LYS A 105 -17.01 3.23 17.11
C LYS A 105 -17.84 2.26 17.95
N SER A 106 -18.26 1.11 17.43
CA SER A 106 -19.06 0.14 18.16
C SER A 106 -18.22 -0.66 19.18
N GLY A 107 -18.92 -1.39 20.06
CA GLY A 107 -18.30 -2.35 20.98
C GLY A 107 -18.01 -3.71 20.35
N ASP A 108 -18.46 -3.92 19.11
CA ASP A 108 -18.38 -5.20 18.41
C ASP A 108 -17.45 -5.12 17.21
N LYS A 109 -16.95 -6.29 16.82
CA LYS A 109 -16.18 -6.44 15.60
C LYS A 109 -17.12 -6.39 14.41
N VAL A 110 -16.76 -5.64 13.38
CA VAL A 110 -17.56 -5.56 12.15
C VAL A 110 -16.79 -6.09 10.95
N ILE A 111 -17.51 -6.72 10.04
CA ILE A 111 -16.98 -7.11 8.73
C ILE A 111 -17.68 -6.24 7.69
N ILE A 112 -16.87 -5.45 6.99
CA ILE A 112 -17.36 -4.50 6.00
C ILE A 112 -16.97 -5.02 4.62
N HIS A 113 -17.96 -5.11 3.76
CA HIS A 113 -17.81 -5.42 2.36
C HIS A 113 -17.56 -4.14 1.58
N ILE A 114 -16.55 -4.18 0.71
CA ILE A 114 -16.10 -3.07 -0.11
C ILE A 114 -16.26 -3.47 -1.56
N ASN A 115 -16.98 -2.64 -2.33
CA ASN A 115 -17.16 -2.82 -3.76
C ASN A 115 -16.65 -1.58 -4.52
N ASN A 116 -15.60 -1.78 -5.33
CA ASN A 116 -15.02 -0.78 -6.22
C ASN A 116 -15.31 -1.05 -7.71
N GLU A 117 -16.21 -1.96 -8.09
CA GLU A 117 -16.44 -2.36 -9.49
C GLU A 117 -16.81 -1.22 -10.44
N LEU A 118 -17.46 -0.18 -9.90
CA LEU A 118 -17.84 0.99 -10.69
C LEU A 118 -16.71 2.02 -10.81
N SER A 119 -15.57 1.79 -10.15
CA SER A 119 -14.36 2.59 -10.34
C SER A 119 -13.78 2.34 -11.74
N LYS A 120 -13.23 3.39 -12.36
CA LYS A 120 -12.63 3.32 -13.71
C LYS A 120 -11.20 3.80 -13.66
N ASN A 121 -10.32 3.08 -14.36
CA ASN A 121 -8.89 3.38 -14.40
C ASN A 121 -8.27 3.44 -12.99
N CYS A 122 -8.68 2.55 -12.09
CA CYS A 122 -8.20 2.49 -10.71
C CYS A 122 -7.52 1.15 -10.44
N ILE A 123 -6.45 1.17 -9.64
CA ILE A 123 -5.85 0.01 -9.00
C ILE A 123 -5.83 0.22 -7.50
N ASN A 124 -6.06 -0.83 -6.72
CA ASN A 124 -6.01 -0.77 -5.26
C ASN A 124 -4.98 -1.77 -4.69
N ASN A 125 -4.48 -1.47 -3.49
CA ASN A 125 -3.48 -2.28 -2.81
C ASN A 125 -3.97 -3.67 -2.37
N ARG A 126 -5.27 -3.98 -2.50
CA ARG A 126 -5.84 -5.31 -2.20
C ARG A 126 -5.83 -6.24 -3.41
N GLY A 127 -5.63 -5.70 -4.63
CA GLY A 127 -5.62 -6.48 -5.88
C GLY A 127 -6.99 -7.06 -6.28
N LEU A 128 -8.07 -6.65 -5.61
CA LEU A 128 -9.43 -7.13 -5.84
C LEU A 128 -10.41 -5.94 -5.94
N ASN A 129 -11.39 -6.01 -6.83
CA ASN A 129 -12.44 -4.98 -6.92
C ASN A 129 -13.46 -5.09 -5.79
N ILE A 130 -13.72 -6.32 -5.34
CA ILE A 130 -14.62 -6.64 -4.24
C ILE A 130 -13.86 -7.41 -3.18
N PHE A 131 -13.95 -6.99 -1.92
CA PHE A 131 -13.33 -7.68 -0.80
C PHE A 131 -14.01 -7.32 0.53
N ALA A 132 -13.67 -8.05 1.58
CA ALA A 132 -14.13 -7.79 2.95
C ALA A 132 -12.96 -7.41 3.85
N VAL A 133 -13.20 -6.51 4.80
CA VAL A 133 -12.25 -6.16 5.86
C VAL A 133 -12.89 -6.30 7.22
N GLU A 134 -12.14 -6.84 8.16
CA GLU A 134 -12.53 -6.99 9.55
C GLU A 134 -11.97 -5.83 10.35
N VAL A 135 -12.84 -5.11 11.08
CA VAL A 135 -12.45 -3.95 11.88
C VAL A 135 -12.81 -4.21 13.34
N ALA A 136 -11.78 -4.25 14.19
CA ALA A 136 -11.92 -4.52 15.61
C ALA A 136 -12.77 -3.45 16.33
N PRO A 137 -13.40 -3.77 17.47
CA PRO A 137 -14.12 -2.81 18.29
C PRO A 137 -13.27 -1.58 18.63
N LYS A 138 -13.88 -0.39 18.67
CA LYS A 138 -13.25 0.86 19.11
C LYS A 138 -11.88 1.12 18.43
N SER A 139 -11.76 0.78 17.15
CA SER A 139 -10.48 0.81 16.43
C SER A 139 -10.61 1.47 15.05
N THR A 140 -9.45 1.72 14.42
CA THR A 140 -9.36 2.23 13.06
C THR A 140 -8.43 1.34 12.24
N MET A 141 -8.75 1.14 10.97
CA MET A 141 -7.97 0.32 10.05
C MET A 141 -7.90 0.99 8.68
N VAL A 142 -6.73 0.89 8.04
CA VAL A 142 -6.61 1.28 6.62
C VAL A 142 -7.39 0.28 5.78
N CYS A 143 -8.43 0.76 5.10
CA CYS A 143 -9.26 -0.08 4.26
C CYS A 143 -8.53 -0.36 2.94
N GLN A 144 -8.20 0.70 2.20
CA GLN A 144 -7.52 0.61 0.91
C GLN A 144 -6.79 1.90 0.56
N HIS A 145 -5.73 1.73 -0.23
CA HIS A 145 -5.09 2.75 -1.04
C HIS A 145 -5.47 2.51 -2.50
N VAL A 146 -5.87 3.56 -3.19
CA VAL A 146 -6.30 3.52 -4.60
C VAL A 146 -5.52 4.55 -5.39
N MET A 147 -5.04 4.15 -6.57
CA MET A 147 -4.27 4.98 -7.49
C MET A 147 -4.80 4.79 -8.91
N PRO A 148 -4.53 5.72 -9.85
CA PRO A 148 -4.84 5.49 -11.24
C PRO A 148 -4.05 4.28 -11.78
N LEU A 149 -4.70 3.41 -12.55
CA LEU A 149 -3.99 2.32 -13.24
C LEU A 149 -3.10 2.89 -14.36
N ASN A 150 -3.57 3.93 -15.03
CA ASN A 150 -2.85 4.69 -16.03
C ASN A 150 -2.98 6.19 -15.72
N GLU A 151 -1.88 6.81 -15.27
CA GLU A 151 -1.81 8.23 -14.90
C GLU A 151 -2.09 9.19 -16.06
N ARG A 152 -2.01 8.73 -17.32
CA ARG A 152 -2.28 9.55 -18.52
C ARG A 152 -3.76 9.59 -18.90
N GLN A 153 -4.61 8.89 -18.16
CA GLN A 153 -6.05 8.83 -18.40
C GLN A 153 -6.80 9.34 -17.18
N GLU A 154 -8.00 9.88 -17.41
CA GLU A 154 -8.90 10.21 -16.30
C GLU A 154 -9.21 8.96 -15.47
N TRP A 155 -9.36 9.15 -14.15
CA TRP A 155 -9.69 8.08 -13.23
C TRP A 155 -10.88 8.48 -12.36
N ILE A 156 -11.80 7.53 -12.17
CA ILE A 156 -13.04 7.74 -11.43
C ILE A 156 -13.03 6.76 -10.27
N TYR A 157 -12.97 7.31 -9.06
CA TYR A 157 -13.12 6.52 -7.84
C TYR A 157 -14.59 6.45 -7.42
N TYR A 158 -15.12 5.23 -7.38
CA TYR A 158 -16.45 4.95 -6.88
C TYR A 158 -16.40 3.68 -6.03
N CYS A 159 -16.61 3.85 -4.73
CA CYS A 159 -16.53 2.79 -3.74
C CYS A 159 -17.80 2.77 -2.88
N VAL A 160 -18.38 1.58 -2.74
CA VAL A 160 -19.54 1.32 -1.89
C VAL A 160 -19.11 0.46 -0.71
N TYR A 161 -19.57 0.85 0.48
CA TYR A 161 -19.33 0.15 1.73
C TYR A 161 -20.65 -0.40 2.25
N SER A 162 -20.68 -1.67 2.66
CA SER A 162 -21.85 -2.29 3.26
C SER A 162 -21.43 -3.28 4.35
N LEU A 163 -22.31 -3.55 5.32
CA LEU A 163 -22.10 -4.65 6.25
C LEU A 163 -22.30 -5.99 5.51
N ILE A 164 -21.54 -7.00 5.91
CA ILE A 164 -21.88 -8.39 5.57
C ILE A 164 -22.99 -8.82 6.52
N SER A 165 -24.14 -9.23 5.96
CA SER A 165 -25.24 -9.86 6.70
C SER A 165 -24.94 -11.31 7.01
#